data_AF-A0A5S5CFJ8-F1
#
_entry.id   AF-A0A5S5CFJ8-F1
#
_cell.length_a   1.000
_cell.length_b   1.000
_cell.length_c   1.000
_cell.angle_alpha   90.00
_cell.angle_beta   90.00
_cell.angle_gamma   90.00
#
_symmetry.space_group_name_H-M   'P 1'
#
loop_
_entity.id
_entity.type
_entity.pdbx_description
1 polymer ?
#
loop_
_entity_poly.entity_id
_entity_poly.type
_entity_poly.pdbx_seq_one_letter_code
_entity_poly.pdbx_strand_id
1 'polypeptide(L)'
;MPLLRRPRHMLVLTLLLLVAMLTPAVASASDGAERERDKDRASGIQSYVKKMQPGWNLGNTFDATGADETSWGNPRVTKSQIKAIAKQGFNSIRIPVTWQQHMGGAPDYSIDPAFLDRVEEVVDWSLDEGLYVMINLHHDSWLWVTNMGTEHDEVLARYNAAWTQIADRFKNYSTKLSFESINEPRFTSGWGEDSSAFFTYLAELNTSFHEIVRASGGKNDVRPLVLPTLETNASQDRLDQLYGTIQSLNDPNLIATVHYYGFWPFSVNIAGFTRFEEQTQKDITDTFDRVYDSFVAKGIPVILGEFGLLGFDKNTGTIEQGEKLKFFEFLIDYLNQKNITHMLWDNGQHFDRLKLTWKDQQLFDLMKASWKGRSATAASDLIFLKQGADIQDASVTLNLNGNKLSAIRAGKDKLKKGRDYELSGDTLTFKAALLKKLTASGQLGENAELVAEFNKGADWTFDVITYKAPTLASAEGTSESFAIPTAFNGDRLATMEAVYAVGGNAGPQNWTSFKEFGYAFTPDYAAGTVVLPANFFNEVNDGVVNLKLHFWSGEIVNYTIAKQGASVTGTAS
;
A
#
# COMPACT_ATOMS: atom_id res chain seq x y z
N MET A 1 -48.73 67.16 17.98
CA MET A 1 -49.60 67.89 18.93
C MET A 1 -49.71 67.08 20.23
N PRO A 2 -49.79 67.72 21.41
CA PRO A 2 -48.73 67.54 22.41
C PRO A 2 -49.21 67.08 23.81
N LEU A 3 -48.24 66.60 24.59
CA LEU A 3 -47.98 66.89 26.02
C LEU A 3 -48.96 66.46 27.15
N LEU A 4 -48.31 66.25 28.32
CA LEU A 4 -48.79 66.29 29.73
C LEU A 4 -49.43 64.99 30.25
N ARG A 5 -49.22 64.50 31.49
CA ARG A 5 -48.59 65.01 32.72
C ARG A 5 -48.44 63.83 33.71
N ARG A 6 -47.36 63.77 34.49
CA ARG A 6 -47.31 63.09 35.81
C ARG A 6 -48.04 63.96 36.86
N PRO A 7 -48.49 63.44 38.03
CA PRO A 7 -47.63 63.51 39.23
C PRO A 7 -47.84 62.46 40.37
N ARG A 8 -46.73 62.14 41.08
CA ARG A 8 -46.55 62.11 42.56
C ARG A 8 -47.34 61.07 43.40
N HIS A 9 -46.91 60.52 44.52
CA HIS A 9 -45.71 60.47 45.36
C HIS A 9 -46.07 59.46 46.48
N MET A 10 -45.18 58.60 46.97
CA MET A 10 -44.88 58.47 48.40
C MET A 10 -43.85 57.39 48.68
N LEU A 11 -42.83 57.82 49.39
CA LEU A 11 -41.69 57.08 49.91
C LEU A 11 -42.00 56.73 51.36
N VAL A 12 -41.88 55.47 51.78
CA VAL A 12 -41.62 55.11 53.17
C VAL A 12 -40.61 53.98 53.19
N LEU A 13 -39.51 54.22 53.89
CA LEU A 13 -38.33 53.37 54.04
C LEU A 13 -38.23 53.02 55.53
N THR A 14 -38.28 51.73 55.90
CA THR A 14 -37.68 51.27 57.17
C THR A 14 -37.23 49.80 57.10
N LEU A 15 -35.90 49.67 57.12
CA LEU A 15 -34.97 48.59 57.52
C LEU A 15 -35.44 47.84 58.80
N LEU A 16 -35.20 46.55 59.14
CA LEU A 16 -33.99 45.69 59.12
C LEU A 16 -34.35 44.19 59.43
N LEU A 17 -33.74 43.24 58.69
CA LEU A 17 -33.09 41.96 59.09
C LEU A 17 -33.84 40.76 59.75
N LEU A 18 -33.84 39.58 59.07
CA LEU A 18 -33.09 38.35 59.47
C LEU A 18 -33.15 37.21 58.40
N VAL A 19 -31.98 36.85 57.86
CA VAL A 19 -31.41 35.49 57.60
C VAL A 19 -32.13 34.44 56.71
N ALA A 20 -31.31 33.88 55.80
CA ALA A 20 -31.36 32.57 55.10
C ALA A 20 -32.24 32.42 53.84
N MET A 21 -31.64 32.42 52.65
CA MET A 21 -31.08 31.22 51.98
C MET A 21 -30.46 31.64 50.63
N LEU A 22 -29.17 31.35 50.47
CA LEU A 22 -28.43 31.48 49.22
C LEU A 22 -28.51 30.14 48.46
N THR A 23 -29.03 30.17 47.24
CA THR A 23 -28.67 29.19 46.19
C THR A 23 -28.22 29.98 44.96
N PRO A 24 -26.98 29.80 44.46
CA PRO A 24 -26.59 30.37 43.19
C PRO A 24 -26.95 29.41 42.06
N ALA A 25 -27.88 29.85 41.20
CA ALA A 25 -28.05 29.32 39.86
C ALA A 25 -26.88 29.82 38.98
N VAL A 26 -25.73 29.14 39.05
CA VAL A 26 -24.64 29.32 38.07
C VAL A 26 -23.90 27.98 37.91
N ALA A 27 -24.41 27.10 37.05
CA ALA A 27 -23.64 25.99 36.47
C ALA A 27 -24.48 25.33 35.36
N SER A 28 -24.33 25.78 34.12
CA SER A 28 -24.69 24.96 32.93
C SER A 28 -24.10 25.47 31.60
N ALA A 29 -23.42 26.63 31.58
CA ALA A 29 -22.81 27.15 30.36
C ALA A 29 -21.31 26.77 30.19
N SER A 30 -20.62 26.30 31.24
CA SER A 30 -19.21 25.88 31.16
C SER A 30 -19.03 24.44 30.68
N ASP A 31 -19.90 23.52 31.11
CA ASP A 31 -19.79 22.08 30.78
C ASP A 31 -20.03 21.79 29.30
N GLY A 32 -20.89 22.56 28.63
CA GLY A 32 -21.13 22.43 27.19
C GLY A 32 -19.95 22.91 26.35
N ALA A 33 -19.29 23.99 26.77
CA ALA A 33 -18.15 24.58 26.07
C ALA A 33 -16.81 23.89 26.37
N GLU A 34 -16.69 23.16 27.49
CA GLU A 34 -15.56 22.24 27.74
C GLU A 34 -15.76 20.90 27.00
N ARG A 35 -16.98 20.34 26.96
CA ARG A 35 -17.26 19.13 26.17
C ARG A 35 -17.15 19.33 24.66
N GLU A 36 -17.39 20.54 24.14
CA GLU A 36 -17.11 20.85 22.73
C GLU A 36 -15.62 21.13 22.46
N ARG A 37 -14.86 21.64 23.44
CA ARG A 37 -13.41 21.86 23.29
C ARG A 37 -12.58 20.57 23.40
N ASP A 38 -13.10 19.54 24.06
CA ASP A 38 -12.44 18.23 24.16
C ASP A 38 -12.58 17.37 22.89
N LYS A 39 -13.48 17.73 21.97
CA LYS A 39 -13.60 17.06 20.66
C LYS A 39 -12.48 17.44 19.68
N ASP A 40 -11.81 18.56 19.90
CA ASP A 40 -10.80 19.11 18.99
C ASP A 40 -9.34 18.83 19.40
N ARG A 41 -9.12 18.14 20.52
CA ARG A 41 -7.79 17.72 20.95
C ARG A 41 -7.64 16.22 20.73
N ALA A 42 -6.98 15.85 19.63
CA ALA A 42 -6.58 14.46 19.39
C ALA A 42 -5.99 13.86 20.67
N SER A 43 -6.49 12.69 21.08
CA SER A 43 -5.99 12.00 22.27
C SER A 43 -4.47 11.76 22.17
N GLY A 44 -3.83 11.44 23.30
CA GLY A 44 -2.38 11.17 23.31
C GLY A 44 -1.98 10.11 22.28
N ILE A 45 -2.79 9.05 22.11
CA ILE A 45 -2.54 7.96 21.15
C ILE A 45 -2.81 8.37 19.70
N GLN A 46 -3.83 9.20 19.42
CA GLN A 46 -4.05 9.74 18.07
C GLN A 46 -2.89 10.67 17.64
N SER A 47 -2.40 11.48 18.57
CA SER A 47 -1.23 12.33 18.34
C SER A 47 0.06 11.52 18.18
N TYR A 48 0.18 10.38 18.86
CA TYR A 48 1.27 9.43 18.69
C TYR A 48 1.29 8.87 17.27
N VAL A 49 0.18 8.28 16.82
CA VAL A 49 0.05 7.67 15.49
C VAL A 49 0.26 8.71 14.39
N LYS A 50 -0.33 9.91 14.52
CA LYS A 50 -0.12 11.00 13.55
C LYS A 50 1.36 11.38 13.38
N LYS A 51 2.20 11.25 14.42
CA LYS A 51 3.64 11.53 14.34
C LYS A 51 4.45 10.41 13.68
N MET A 52 3.87 9.22 13.53
CA MET A 52 4.49 8.11 12.81
C MET A 52 4.45 8.32 11.29
N GLN A 53 3.51 9.12 10.78
CA GLN A 53 3.32 9.35 9.35
C GLN A 53 4.50 10.07 8.71
N PRO A 54 5.11 9.57 7.61
CA PRO A 54 4.90 8.26 6.96
C PRO A 54 5.82 7.18 7.53
N GLY A 55 5.43 5.91 7.36
CA GLY A 55 6.23 4.75 7.75
C GLY A 55 6.80 3.93 6.59
N TRP A 56 7.77 3.07 6.91
CA TRP A 56 8.43 2.14 5.98
C TRP A 56 8.63 0.78 6.66
N ASN A 57 8.38 -0.32 5.95
CA ASN A 57 8.61 -1.68 6.45
C ASN A 57 9.99 -2.19 6.06
N LEU A 58 10.70 -2.78 7.01
CA LEU A 58 11.92 -3.55 6.79
C LEU A 58 11.58 -4.99 6.37
N GLY A 59 10.79 -5.14 5.30
CA GLY A 59 10.27 -6.45 4.85
C GLY A 59 11.36 -7.39 4.33
N ASN A 60 11.08 -8.68 4.28
CA ASN A 60 11.98 -9.76 3.86
C ASN A 60 13.38 -9.69 4.51
N THR A 61 13.42 -9.37 5.80
CA THR A 61 14.60 -9.23 6.64
C THR A 61 14.48 -10.20 7.81
N PHE A 62 14.10 -9.73 9.00
CA PHE A 62 13.92 -10.57 10.18
C PHE A 62 12.67 -11.44 10.11
N ASP A 63 11.76 -11.13 9.20
CA ASP A 63 10.60 -11.91 8.84
C ASP A 63 10.94 -13.13 7.95
N ALA A 64 12.13 -13.19 7.35
CA ALA A 64 12.53 -14.31 6.52
C ALA A 64 12.54 -15.64 7.30
N THR A 65 11.97 -16.70 6.72
CA THR A 65 11.72 -17.98 7.41
C THR A 65 12.92 -18.95 7.42
N GLY A 66 14.14 -18.44 7.38
CA GLY A 66 15.36 -19.24 7.27
C GLY A 66 16.27 -19.15 8.51
N ALA A 67 17.57 -19.31 8.30
CA ALA A 67 18.55 -19.39 9.39
C ALA A 67 18.87 -18.04 10.03
N ASP A 68 18.77 -16.95 9.27
CA ASP A 68 18.93 -15.56 9.75
C ASP A 68 18.22 -14.56 8.81
N GLU A 69 18.38 -13.26 9.08
CA GLU A 69 17.70 -12.19 8.35
C GLU A 69 18.09 -12.03 6.87
N THR A 70 19.06 -12.83 6.39
CA THR A 70 19.52 -12.82 4.99
C THR A 70 18.91 -13.92 4.14
N SER A 71 18.08 -14.79 4.73
CA SER A 71 17.58 -16.02 4.11
C SER A 71 16.73 -15.80 2.86
N TRP A 72 16.16 -14.61 2.67
CA TRP A 72 15.41 -14.21 1.47
C TRP A 72 16.17 -13.25 0.56
N GLY A 73 17.50 -13.17 0.70
CA GLY A 73 18.40 -12.49 -0.24
C GLY A 73 18.72 -11.03 0.07
N ASN A 74 18.07 -10.43 1.08
CA ASN A 74 18.46 -9.11 1.57
C ASN A 74 19.79 -9.18 2.35
N PRO A 75 20.64 -8.12 2.28
CA PRO A 75 21.82 -8.04 3.12
C PRO A 75 21.42 -7.82 4.59
N ARG A 76 22.32 -8.17 5.51
CA ARG A 76 22.19 -7.80 6.92
C ARG A 76 22.00 -6.28 7.05
N VAL A 77 21.05 -5.88 7.89
CA VAL A 77 20.74 -4.47 8.17
C VAL A 77 21.98 -3.74 8.68
N THR A 78 22.16 -2.50 8.21
CA THR A 78 23.26 -1.62 8.64
C THR A 78 22.71 -0.34 9.26
N LYS A 79 23.44 0.27 10.20
CA LYS A 79 23.09 1.60 10.75
C LYS A 79 22.94 2.66 9.64
N SER A 80 23.79 2.60 8.60
CA SER A 80 23.72 3.49 7.45
C SER A 80 22.42 3.36 6.65
N GLN A 81 21.85 2.15 6.57
CA GLN A 81 20.56 1.93 5.92
C GLN A 81 19.44 2.61 6.71
N ILE A 82 19.38 2.41 8.03
CA ILE A 82 18.37 3.04 8.89
C ILE A 82 18.43 4.56 8.81
N LYS A 83 19.65 5.12 8.89
CA LYS A 83 19.89 6.55 8.70
C LYS A 83 19.46 7.04 7.32
N ALA A 84 19.72 6.27 6.27
CA ALA A 84 19.34 6.64 4.91
C ALA A 84 17.81 6.70 4.76
N ILE A 85 17.09 5.73 5.32
CA ILE A 85 15.61 5.71 5.35
C ILE A 85 15.06 6.91 6.15
N ALA A 86 15.57 7.18 7.36
CA ALA A 86 15.15 8.35 8.13
C ALA A 86 15.36 9.67 7.34
N LYS A 87 16.51 9.79 6.66
CA LYS A 87 16.83 10.96 5.81
C LYS A 87 15.87 11.14 4.62
N GLN A 88 15.21 10.08 4.16
CA GLN A 88 14.20 10.19 3.10
C GLN A 88 12.93 10.94 3.55
N GLY A 89 12.72 11.05 4.87
CA GLY A 89 11.58 11.76 5.47
C GLY A 89 10.55 10.84 6.14
N PHE A 90 10.85 9.55 6.30
CA PHE A 90 10.05 8.65 7.11
C PHE A 90 10.19 8.98 8.60
N ASN A 91 9.07 8.91 9.31
CA ASN A 91 9.03 9.17 10.75
C ASN A 91 8.84 7.88 11.56
N SER A 92 8.51 6.77 10.90
CA SER A 92 8.38 5.45 11.53
C SER A 92 8.94 4.32 10.68
N ILE A 93 9.32 3.23 11.34
CA ILE A 93 9.76 1.98 10.73
C ILE A 93 9.04 0.80 11.40
N ARG A 94 8.54 -0.13 10.58
CA ARG A 94 8.04 -1.42 11.05
C ARG A 94 9.08 -2.47 10.74
N ILE A 95 9.47 -3.22 11.76
CA ILE A 95 10.48 -4.27 11.70
C ILE A 95 9.71 -5.59 11.92
N PRO A 96 9.21 -6.20 10.83
CA PRO A 96 8.54 -7.49 10.94
C PRO A 96 9.58 -8.57 11.33
N VAL A 97 9.23 -9.43 12.30
CA VAL A 97 10.14 -10.46 12.82
C VAL A 97 9.42 -11.81 12.89
N THR A 98 10.02 -12.83 12.29
CA THR A 98 9.57 -14.22 12.42
C THR A 98 10.44 -14.93 13.44
N TRP A 99 9.84 -15.49 14.48
CA TRP A 99 10.58 -16.01 15.64
C TRP A 99 10.74 -17.52 15.63
N GLN A 100 9.91 -18.24 14.86
CA GLN A 100 9.84 -19.70 14.89
C GLN A 100 11.21 -20.40 14.89
N GLN A 101 12.10 -20.05 13.96
CA GLN A 101 13.42 -20.67 13.76
C GLN A 101 14.42 -20.31 14.88
N HIS A 102 14.09 -19.29 15.66
CA HIS A 102 14.92 -18.71 16.71
C HIS A 102 14.36 -18.99 18.11
N MET A 103 13.37 -19.89 18.24
CA MET A 103 12.82 -20.30 19.53
C MET A 103 13.22 -21.75 19.86
N GLY A 104 13.61 -21.98 21.11
CA GLY A 104 13.82 -23.31 21.66
C GLY A 104 12.53 -24.12 21.80
N GLY A 105 12.64 -25.35 22.30
CA GLY A 105 11.50 -26.21 22.56
C GLY A 105 10.69 -25.81 23.80
N ALA A 106 9.52 -26.43 23.94
CA ALA A 106 8.69 -26.33 25.12
C ALA A 106 9.42 -26.79 26.40
N PRO A 107 9.03 -26.30 27.59
CA PRO A 107 7.97 -25.31 27.83
C PRO A 107 8.47 -23.85 27.76
N ASP A 108 9.79 -23.65 27.74
CA ASP A 108 10.37 -22.31 27.90
C ASP A 108 10.33 -21.51 26.60
N TYR A 109 10.44 -22.19 25.45
CA TYR A 109 10.49 -21.58 24.12
C TYR A 109 11.48 -20.41 24.04
N SER A 110 12.64 -20.56 24.69
CA SER A 110 13.63 -19.49 24.82
C SER A 110 14.05 -18.96 23.45
N ILE A 111 13.95 -17.65 23.25
CA ILE A 111 14.42 -17.00 22.04
C ILE A 111 15.96 -17.00 22.05
N ASP A 112 16.58 -17.36 20.93
CA ASP A 112 18.01 -17.31 20.72
C ASP A 112 18.53 -15.90 21.10
N PRO A 113 19.36 -15.79 22.15
CA PRO A 113 19.86 -14.50 22.61
C PRO A 113 20.57 -13.72 21.51
N ALA A 114 21.33 -14.38 20.62
CA ALA A 114 22.07 -13.70 19.57
C ALA A 114 21.14 -13.08 18.51
N PHE A 115 20.03 -13.76 18.20
CA PHE A 115 19.02 -13.22 17.30
C PHE A 115 18.25 -12.06 17.95
N LEU A 116 17.87 -12.19 19.23
CA LEU A 116 17.18 -11.13 19.95
C LEU A 116 18.06 -9.88 20.13
N ASP A 117 19.35 -10.05 20.43
CA ASP A 117 20.33 -8.96 20.49
C ASP A 117 20.46 -8.25 19.13
N ARG A 118 20.38 -9.02 18.03
CA ARG A 118 20.43 -8.48 16.67
C ARG A 118 19.17 -7.67 16.31
N VAL A 119 17.98 -8.13 16.72
CA VAL A 119 16.74 -7.35 16.57
C VAL A 119 16.81 -6.07 17.40
N GLU A 120 17.26 -6.17 18.65
CA GLU A 120 17.46 -5.05 19.56
C GLU A 120 18.41 -4.00 18.97
N GLU A 121 19.52 -4.40 18.36
CA GLU A 121 20.46 -3.49 17.70
C GLU A 121 19.80 -2.63 16.62
N VAL A 122 18.91 -3.21 15.81
CA VAL A 122 18.21 -2.47 14.75
C VAL A 122 17.09 -1.59 15.30
N VAL A 123 16.43 -2.02 16.38
CA VAL A 123 15.50 -1.17 17.15
C VAL A 123 16.24 0.05 17.70
N ASP A 124 17.41 -0.14 18.30
CA ASP A 124 18.26 0.94 18.83
C ASP A 124 18.66 1.93 17.75
N TRP A 125 19.18 1.46 16.61
CA TRP A 125 19.52 2.35 15.49
C TRP A 125 18.34 3.15 14.99
N SER A 126 17.14 2.56 15.00
CA SER A 126 15.92 3.23 14.55
C SER A 126 15.47 4.31 15.54
N LEU A 127 15.53 4.03 16.84
CA LEU A 127 15.22 5.00 17.90
C LEU A 127 16.25 6.13 17.97
N ASP A 128 17.54 5.83 17.75
CA ASP A 128 18.66 6.79 17.64
C ASP A 128 18.42 7.82 16.52
N GLU A 129 17.89 7.38 15.38
CA GLU A 129 17.52 8.27 14.26
C GLU A 129 16.16 8.96 14.49
N GLY A 130 15.57 8.79 15.67
CA GLY A 130 14.36 9.48 16.11
C GLY A 130 13.06 8.87 15.58
N LEU A 131 13.11 7.71 14.91
CA LEU A 131 11.94 7.04 14.36
C LEU A 131 11.05 6.48 15.47
N TYR A 132 9.76 6.38 15.16
CA TYR A 132 8.87 5.44 15.83
C TYR A 132 9.13 4.03 15.28
N VAL A 133 9.05 3.01 16.13
CA VAL A 133 9.41 1.64 15.76
C VAL A 133 8.26 0.70 16.11
N MET A 134 7.86 -0.18 15.18
CA MET A 134 6.90 -1.25 15.43
C MET A 134 7.59 -2.60 15.25
N ILE A 135 7.47 -3.52 16.22
CA ILE A 135 7.89 -4.92 16.13
C ILE A 135 6.70 -5.85 16.37
N ASN A 136 6.76 -7.09 15.87
CA ASN A 136 5.65 -8.05 15.94
C ASN A 136 6.13 -9.51 16.03
N LEU A 137 5.16 -10.42 16.04
CA LEU A 137 5.32 -11.78 15.50
C LEU A 137 4.80 -11.78 14.05
N HIS A 138 5.63 -12.16 13.07
CA HIS A 138 5.31 -11.96 11.65
C HIS A 138 4.77 -13.22 10.97
N HIS A 139 5.63 -14.03 10.34
CA HIS A 139 5.19 -15.26 9.66
C HIS A 139 4.91 -16.41 10.61
N ASP A 140 5.18 -16.23 11.91
CA ASP A 140 4.65 -17.08 12.99
C ASP A 140 3.13 -17.31 12.84
N SER A 141 2.42 -16.32 12.30
CA SER A 141 0.98 -16.37 12.02
C SER A 141 0.55 -17.59 11.20
N TRP A 142 1.29 -17.93 10.15
CA TRP A 142 0.97 -19.05 9.28
C TRP A 142 1.91 -20.23 9.42
N LEU A 143 3.06 -20.05 10.08
CA LEU A 143 3.98 -21.13 10.37
C LEU A 143 3.47 -22.06 11.47
N TRP A 144 2.85 -21.50 12.53
CA TRP A 144 2.38 -22.31 13.65
C TRP A 144 1.13 -21.76 14.35
N VAL A 145 0.91 -20.43 14.40
CA VAL A 145 -0.30 -19.88 15.06
C VAL A 145 -1.58 -20.28 14.33
N THR A 146 -1.52 -20.48 13.01
CA THR A 146 -2.67 -20.95 12.22
C THR A 146 -3.25 -22.28 12.71
N ASN A 147 -2.44 -23.10 13.41
CA ASN A 147 -2.87 -24.37 13.97
C ASN A 147 -3.65 -24.23 15.29
N MET A 148 -3.95 -23.02 15.78
CA MET A 148 -4.62 -22.81 17.07
C MET A 148 -5.95 -23.58 17.21
N GLY A 149 -6.65 -23.85 16.10
CA GLY A 149 -7.88 -24.64 16.12
C GLY A 149 -7.68 -26.12 16.48
N THR A 150 -6.49 -26.69 16.24
CA THR A 150 -6.16 -28.10 16.52
C THR A 150 -5.14 -28.26 17.65
N GLU A 151 -4.29 -27.24 17.87
CA GLU A 151 -3.14 -27.25 18.77
C GLU A 151 -3.20 -26.10 19.78
N HIS A 152 -4.42 -25.74 20.21
CA HIS A 152 -4.74 -24.56 21.01
C HIS A 152 -3.74 -24.25 22.14
N ASP A 153 -3.56 -25.20 23.07
CA ASP A 153 -2.75 -24.98 24.27
C ASP A 153 -1.26 -24.83 23.96
N GLU A 154 -0.76 -25.54 22.95
CA GLU A 154 0.64 -25.43 22.51
C GLU A 154 0.89 -24.08 21.83
N VAL A 155 0.00 -23.68 20.93
CA VAL A 155 0.06 -22.38 20.25
C VAL A 155 0.01 -21.25 21.29
N LEU A 156 -0.94 -21.28 22.23
CA LEU A 156 -1.06 -20.24 23.24
C LEU A 156 0.15 -20.21 24.19
N ALA A 157 0.67 -21.38 24.61
CA ALA A 157 1.86 -21.44 25.44
C ALA A 157 3.09 -20.84 24.74
N ARG A 158 3.30 -21.19 23.47
CA ARG A 158 4.40 -20.67 22.66
C ARG A 158 4.27 -19.16 22.41
N TYR A 159 3.07 -18.69 22.07
CA TYR A 159 2.76 -17.27 21.87
C TYR A 159 3.03 -16.45 23.13
N ASN A 160 2.58 -16.93 24.27
CA ASN A 160 2.76 -16.27 25.56
C ASN A 160 4.23 -16.24 25.99
N ALA A 161 4.97 -17.32 25.75
CA ALA A 161 6.41 -17.38 26.03
C ALA A 161 7.20 -16.38 25.16
N ALA A 162 6.86 -16.24 23.87
CA ALA A 162 7.48 -15.24 23.01
C ALA A 162 7.22 -13.82 23.51
N TRP A 163 5.95 -13.45 23.74
CA TRP A 163 5.61 -12.10 24.18
C TRP A 163 6.13 -11.76 25.58
N THR A 164 6.23 -12.73 26.48
CA THR A 164 6.84 -12.52 27.80
C THR A 164 8.31 -12.12 27.67
N GLN A 165 9.08 -12.84 26.85
CA GLN A 165 10.50 -12.54 26.63
C GLN A 165 10.71 -11.21 25.90
N ILE A 166 9.92 -10.92 24.87
CA ILE A 166 9.97 -9.65 24.12
C ILE A 166 9.59 -8.47 25.01
N ALA A 167 8.51 -8.60 25.80
CA ALA A 167 8.07 -7.55 26.71
C ALA A 167 9.13 -7.26 27.78
N ASP A 168 9.74 -8.28 28.39
CA ASP A 168 10.81 -8.09 29.38
C ASP A 168 12.06 -7.43 28.76
N ARG A 169 12.49 -7.90 27.59
CA ARG A 169 13.66 -7.34 26.87
C ARG A 169 13.51 -5.84 26.64
N PHE A 170 12.37 -5.41 26.14
CA PHE A 170 12.14 -4.03 25.73
C PHE A 170 11.42 -3.17 26.80
N LYS A 171 11.20 -3.66 28.03
CA LYS A 171 10.36 -2.99 29.04
C LYS A 171 10.73 -1.53 29.36
N ASN A 172 12.01 -1.19 29.27
CA ASN A 172 12.54 0.14 29.60
C ASN A 172 12.76 1.05 28.38
N TYR A 173 12.53 0.54 27.17
CA TYR A 173 12.69 1.29 25.93
C TYR A 173 11.65 2.40 25.81
N SER A 174 12.02 3.47 25.09
CA SER A 174 11.12 4.58 24.74
C SER A 174 9.75 4.07 24.25
N THR A 175 8.67 4.78 24.58
CA THR A 175 7.32 4.45 24.08
C THR A 175 7.16 4.72 22.58
N LYS A 176 8.16 5.33 21.93
CA LYS A 176 8.27 5.33 20.46
C LYS A 176 8.38 3.92 19.86
N LEU A 177 8.79 2.93 20.64
CA LEU A 177 8.67 1.52 20.30
C LEU A 177 7.26 1.02 20.67
N SER A 178 6.50 0.54 19.69
CA SER A 178 5.20 -0.10 19.84
C SER A 178 5.28 -1.59 19.52
N PHE A 179 4.38 -2.38 20.08
CA PHE A 179 4.28 -3.81 19.80
C PHE A 179 2.98 -4.11 19.05
N GLU A 180 3.07 -4.86 17.96
CA GLU A 180 1.93 -5.39 17.21
C GLU A 180 1.76 -6.88 17.54
N SER A 181 0.56 -7.29 17.93
CA SER A 181 0.31 -8.62 18.52
C SER A 181 0.67 -9.78 17.58
N ILE A 182 0.32 -9.68 16.30
CA ILE A 182 0.61 -10.69 15.27
C ILE A 182 0.29 -10.14 13.87
N ASN A 183 1.10 -10.51 12.88
CA ASN A 183 0.85 -10.14 11.48
C ASN A 183 -0.19 -11.04 10.82
N GLU A 184 -1.15 -10.45 10.11
CA GLU A 184 -2.11 -11.17 9.24
C GLU A 184 -2.65 -12.49 9.85
N PRO A 185 -3.25 -12.43 11.05
CA PRO A 185 -3.67 -13.63 11.75
C PRO A 185 -4.72 -14.38 10.93
N ARG A 186 -4.47 -15.67 10.73
CA ARG A 186 -5.37 -16.64 10.10
C ARG A 186 -5.27 -17.96 10.85
N PHE A 187 -6.33 -18.77 10.77
CA PHE A 187 -6.43 -20.05 11.47
C PHE A 187 -6.88 -21.17 10.52
N THR A 188 -6.43 -21.04 9.28
CA THR A 188 -6.63 -21.96 8.16
C THR A 188 -5.41 -21.86 7.24
N SER A 189 -5.26 -22.81 6.31
CA SER A 189 -4.21 -22.78 5.29
C SER A 189 -4.52 -21.82 4.14
N GLY A 190 -5.80 -21.47 3.97
CA GLY A 190 -6.28 -20.55 2.92
C GLY A 190 -6.32 -19.08 3.34
N TRP A 191 -6.85 -18.26 2.44
CA TRP A 191 -7.20 -16.86 2.68
C TRP A 191 -8.71 -16.66 2.52
N GLY A 192 -9.27 -15.68 3.22
CA GLY A 192 -10.65 -15.25 3.03
C GLY A 192 -11.70 -16.16 3.66
N GLU A 193 -11.29 -17.08 4.54
CA GLU A 193 -12.21 -17.90 5.34
C GLU A 193 -12.54 -17.18 6.65
N ASP A 194 -13.85 -17.03 6.92
CA ASP A 194 -14.35 -16.50 8.18
C ASP A 194 -15.09 -17.59 8.96
N SER A 195 -14.77 -17.73 10.24
CA SER A 195 -15.46 -18.59 11.20
C SER A 195 -15.57 -17.86 12.52
N SER A 196 -16.67 -18.06 13.24
CA SER A 196 -16.82 -17.51 14.59
C SER A 196 -15.69 -17.92 15.52
N ALA A 197 -15.13 -19.13 15.33
CA ALA A 197 -13.98 -19.60 16.09
C ALA A 197 -12.71 -18.76 15.83
N PHE A 198 -12.49 -18.31 14.58
CA PHE A 198 -11.32 -17.51 14.22
C PHE A 198 -11.32 -16.16 14.92
N PHE A 199 -12.49 -15.54 15.07
CA PHE A 199 -12.64 -14.32 15.85
C PHE A 199 -12.38 -14.54 17.33
N THR A 200 -12.84 -15.66 17.90
CA THR A 200 -12.53 -16.03 19.28
C THR A 200 -11.03 -16.22 19.49
N TYR A 201 -10.35 -16.96 18.62
CA TYR A 201 -8.90 -17.20 18.70
C TYR A 201 -8.11 -15.89 18.59
N LEU A 202 -8.46 -15.01 17.65
CA LEU A 202 -7.79 -13.71 17.54
C LEU A 202 -8.04 -12.82 18.76
N ALA A 203 -9.27 -12.78 19.30
CA ALA A 203 -9.57 -12.03 20.51
C ALA A 203 -8.77 -12.57 21.71
N GLU A 204 -8.61 -13.89 21.82
CA GLU A 204 -7.79 -14.53 22.86
C GLU A 204 -6.31 -14.18 22.74
N LEU A 205 -5.72 -14.28 21.53
CA LEU A 205 -4.33 -13.87 21.29
C LEU A 205 -4.11 -12.39 21.62
N ASN A 206 -4.98 -11.50 21.14
CA ASN A 206 -4.91 -10.06 21.41
C ASN A 206 -5.03 -9.72 22.90
N THR A 207 -5.92 -10.42 23.61
CA THR A 207 -6.12 -10.23 25.05
C THR A 207 -4.91 -10.73 25.84
N SER A 208 -4.43 -11.94 25.54
CA SER A 208 -3.27 -12.49 26.24
C SER A 208 -2.01 -11.66 26.01
N PHE A 209 -1.78 -11.20 24.78
CA PHE A 209 -0.71 -10.25 24.45
C PHE A 209 -0.82 -8.95 25.26
N HIS A 210 -2.00 -8.34 25.31
CA HIS A 210 -2.23 -7.12 26.10
C HIS A 210 -1.90 -7.32 27.56
N GLU A 211 -2.42 -8.39 28.17
CA GLU A 211 -2.21 -8.72 29.58
C GLU A 211 -0.74 -8.96 29.91
N ILE A 212 -0.03 -9.74 29.08
CA ILE A 212 1.42 -10.01 29.25
C ILE A 212 2.21 -8.70 29.21
N VAL A 213 1.96 -7.86 28.21
CA VAL A 213 2.70 -6.60 28.07
C VAL A 213 2.39 -5.66 29.24
N ARG A 214 1.13 -5.50 29.63
CA ARG A 214 0.74 -4.64 30.75
C ARG A 214 1.21 -5.16 32.12
N ALA A 215 1.36 -6.48 32.28
CA ALA A 215 1.88 -7.08 33.51
C ALA A 215 3.41 -7.02 33.64
N SER A 216 4.14 -6.73 32.55
CA SER A 216 5.61 -6.74 32.52
C SER A 216 6.29 -5.52 33.16
N GLY A 217 5.54 -4.45 33.46
CA GLY A 217 6.03 -3.27 34.16
C GLY A 217 6.87 -2.29 33.32
N GLY A 218 7.36 -1.24 33.97
CA GLY A 218 8.24 -0.25 33.34
C GLY A 218 7.48 0.67 32.38
N LYS A 219 7.98 0.84 31.15
CA LYS A 219 7.26 1.64 30.13
C LYS A 219 6.20 0.83 29.39
N ASN A 220 6.11 -0.47 29.63
CA ASN A 220 5.09 -1.32 29.02
C ASN A 220 3.69 -1.05 29.57
N ASP A 221 3.57 -0.46 30.77
CA ASP A 221 2.31 -0.02 31.38
C ASP A 221 1.51 0.93 30.48
N VAL A 222 2.20 1.71 29.64
CA VAL A 222 1.61 2.71 28.74
C VAL A 222 2.14 2.61 27.30
N ARG A 223 2.86 1.52 26.97
CA ARG A 223 3.38 1.33 25.61
C ARG A 223 2.21 1.18 24.63
N PRO A 224 2.23 1.89 23.50
CA PRO A 224 1.26 1.70 22.43
C PRO A 224 1.26 0.25 21.92
N LEU A 225 0.08 -0.37 21.89
CA LEU A 225 -0.12 -1.71 21.39
C LEU A 225 -0.98 -1.67 20.12
N VAL A 226 -0.56 -2.40 19.11
CA VAL A 226 -1.19 -2.44 17.79
C VAL A 226 -1.87 -3.79 17.62
N LEU A 227 -3.17 -3.76 17.33
CA LEU A 227 -4.00 -4.96 17.25
C LEU A 227 -4.58 -5.09 15.82
N PRO A 228 -4.41 -6.24 15.16
CA PRO A 228 -4.85 -6.46 13.79
C PRO A 228 -6.32 -6.90 13.72
N THR A 229 -6.98 -6.63 12.59
CA THR A 229 -8.16 -7.41 12.20
C THR A 229 -7.74 -8.80 11.72
N LEU A 230 -8.70 -9.73 11.57
CA LEU A 230 -8.44 -11.04 10.98
C LEU A 230 -7.89 -10.88 9.54
N GLU A 231 -6.75 -11.51 9.26
CA GLU A 231 -5.93 -11.34 8.05
C GLU A 231 -5.58 -9.88 7.73
N THR A 232 -5.66 -8.96 8.70
CA THR A 232 -5.57 -7.50 8.50
C THR A 232 -6.51 -6.94 7.42
N ASN A 233 -7.60 -7.65 7.16
CA ASN A 233 -8.60 -7.30 6.16
C ASN A 233 -9.63 -6.30 6.72
N ALA A 234 -10.19 -5.46 5.84
CA ALA A 234 -11.11 -4.38 6.18
C ALA A 234 -12.58 -4.64 5.80
N SER A 235 -13.03 -5.89 5.81
CA SER A 235 -14.46 -6.22 5.77
C SER A 235 -15.13 -5.76 7.07
N GLN A 236 -16.41 -5.37 7.01
CA GLN A 236 -17.08 -4.74 8.15
C GLN A 236 -17.10 -5.64 9.39
N ASP A 237 -17.41 -6.93 9.22
CA ASP A 237 -17.48 -7.87 10.34
C ASP A 237 -16.12 -8.00 11.06
N ARG A 238 -15.01 -8.03 10.31
CA ARG A 238 -13.66 -8.10 10.89
C ARG A 238 -13.28 -6.82 11.63
N LEU A 239 -13.69 -5.65 11.12
CA LEU A 239 -13.53 -4.36 11.80
C LEU A 239 -14.34 -4.32 13.10
N ASP A 240 -15.59 -4.80 13.09
CA ASP A 240 -16.48 -4.82 14.24
C ASP A 240 -15.95 -5.75 15.36
N GLN A 241 -15.38 -6.90 15.00
CA GLN A 241 -14.76 -7.82 15.98
C GLN A 241 -13.52 -7.22 16.66
N LEU A 242 -12.65 -6.56 15.89
CA LEU A 242 -11.51 -5.86 16.47
C LEU A 242 -11.97 -4.67 17.34
N TYR A 243 -12.98 -3.92 16.90
CA TYR A 243 -13.55 -2.84 17.71
C TYR A 243 -14.07 -3.37 19.05
N GLY A 244 -14.82 -4.48 19.05
CA GLY A 244 -15.29 -5.13 20.27
C GLY A 244 -14.15 -5.52 21.21
N THR A 245 -13.07 -6.07 20.66
CA THR A 245 -11.85 -6.42 21.43
C THR A 245 -11.18 -5.18 22.03
N ILE A 246 -11.01 -4.10 21.26
CA ILE A 246 -10.42 -2.86 21.77
C ILE A 246 -11.26 -2.26 22.91
N GLN A 247 -12.60 -2.31 22.77
CA GLN A 247 -13.51 -1.84 23.82
C GLN A 247 -13.44 -2.69 25.09
N SER A 248 -13.33 -4.02 24.97
CA SER A 248 -13.26 -4.91 26.13
C SER A 248 -11.97 -4.74 26.94
N LEU A 249 -10.86 -4.46 26.27
CA LEU A 249 -9.56 -4.21 26.91
C LEU A 249 -9.53 -2.88 27.68
N ASN A 250 -10.39 -1.91 27.33
CA ASN A 250 -10.54 -0.62 28.01
C ASN A 250 -9.20 0.09 28.30
N ASP A 251 -8.34 0.17 27.28
CA ASP A 251 -6.99 0.74 27.36
C ASP A 251 -6.84 1.95 26.41
N PRO A 252 -6.37 3.11 26.89
CA PRO A 252 -6.28 4.32 26.08
C PRO A 252 -5.11 4.33 25.08
N ASN A 253 -4.23 3.34 25.10
CA ASN A 253 -3.02 3.27 24.27
C ASN A 253 -3.08 2.14 23.21
N LEU A 254 -4.28 1.82 22.72
CA LEU A 254 -4.49 0.84 21.65
C LEU A 254 -4.60 1.51 20.27
N ILE A 255 -4.08 0.81 19.26
CA ILE A 255 -4.06 1.21 17.86
C ILE A 255 -4.62 0.04 17.03
N ALA A 256 -5.52 0.30 16.09
CA ALA A 256 -5.96 -0.72 15.14
C ALA A 256 -5.03 -0.78 13.92
N THR A 257 -4.80 -1.97 13.37
CA THR A 257 -4.07 -2.16 12.10
C THR A 257 -4.83 -2.99 11.08
N VAL A 258 -4.71 -2.59 9.82
CA VAL A 258 -5.19 -3.28 8.61
C VAL A 258 -4.08 -3.19 7.55
N HIS A 259 -4.12 -4.02 6.50
CA HIS A 259 -3.23 -3.96 5.33
C HIS A 259 -4.03 -3.72 4.05
N TYR A 260 -3.38 -3.22 3.00
CA TYR A 260 -4.06 -2.95 1.73
C TYR A 260 -3.11 -3.03 0.54
N TYR A 261 -3.38 -3.97 -0.37
CA TYR A 261 -2.57 -4.23 -1.56
C TYR A 261 -3.30 -3.91 -2.88
N GLY A 262 -4.35 -3.08 -2.81
CA GLY A 262 -5.15 -2.67 -3.96
C GLY A 262 -6.28 -3.63 -4.32
N PHE A 263 -7.23 -3.14 -5.12
CA PHE A 263 -8.28 -3.97 -5.71
C PHE A 263 -7.63 -5.13 -6.50
N TRP A 264 -7.93 -6.37 -6.08
CA TRP A 264 -7.16 -7.54 -6.47
C TRP A 264 -6.89 -7.64 -7.98
N PRO A 265 -7.89 -7.56 -8.89
CA PRO A 265 -7.66 -7.66 -10.33
C PRO A 265 -6.65 -6.65 -10.89
N PHE A 266 -6.71 -5.39 -10.43
CA PHE A 266 -5.76 -4.36 -10.81
C PHE A 266 -4.39 -4.66 -10.21
N SER A 267 -4.34 -5.00 -8.92
CA SER A 267 -3.07 -5.17 -8.19
C SER A 267 -2.16 -6.26 -8.73
N VAL A 268 -2.72 -7.27 -9.41
CA VAL A 268 -1.96 -8.38 -10.03
C VAL A 268 -2.00 -8.36 -11.56
N ASN A 269 -2.67 -7.36 -12.16
CA ASN A 269 -2.91 -7.25 -13.60
C ASN A 269 -3.51 -8.54 -14.20
N ILE A 270 -4.80 -8.76 -13.91
CA ILE A 270 -5.62 -9.86 -14.43
C ILE A 270 -7.01 -9.34 -14.82
N ALA A 271 -7.78 -10.13 -15.58
CA ALA A 271 -9.17 -9.84 -15.93
C ALA A 271 -9.36 -8.53 -16.72
N GLY A 272 -8.32 -8.04 -17.37
CA GLY A 272 -8.33 -6.81 -18.17
C GLY A 272 -8.14 -5.53 -17.36
N PHE A 273 -7.93 -5.62 -16.04
CA PHE A 273 -7.68 -4.46 -15.18
C PHE A 273 -6.22 -4.00 -15.28
N THR A 274 -5.84 -3.51 -16.46
CA THR A 274 -4.50 -2.95 -16.71
C THR A 274 -4.36 -1.49 -16.27
N ARG A 275 -5.49 -0.81 -16.04
CA ARG A 275 -5.56 0.63 -15.73
C ARG A 275 -6.12 0.90 -14.34
N PHE A 276 -5.70 2.02 -13.76
CA PHE A 276 -6.26 2.56 -12.52
C PHE A 276 -7.59 3.27 -12.81
N GLU A 277 -8.68 2.50 -12.75
CA GLU A 277 -10.03 2.93 -13.12
C GLU A 277 -10.97 3.05 -11.91
N GLU A 278 -12.23 3.39 -12.17
CA GLU A 278 -13.26 3.66 -11.16
C GLU A 278 -13.42 2.53 -10.13
N GLN A 279 -13.35 1.27 -10.57
CA GLN A 279 -13.52 0.13 -9.65
C GLN A 279 -12.39 0.08 -8.60
N THR A 280 -11.14 0.33 -9.00
CA THR A 280 -10.00 0.38 -8.08
C THR A 280 -10.10 1.58 -7.15
N GLN A 281 -10.51 2.74 -7.67
CA GLN A 281 -10.74 3.95 -6.88
C GLN A 281 -11.84 3.72 -5.83
N LYS A 282 -12.94 3.09 -6.24
CA LYS A 282 -14.08 2.79 -5.36
C LYS A 282 -13.71 1.80 -4.27
N ASP A 283 -12.92 0.78 -4.58
CA ASP A 283 -12.43 -0.17 -3.59
C ASP A 283 -11.59 0.53 -2.50
N ILE A 284 -10.72 1.47 -2.88
CA ILE A 284 -9.98 2.32 -1.95
C ILE A 284 -10.95 3.13 -1.08
N THR A 285 -11.89 3.86 -1.71
CA THR A 285 -12.78 4.76 -0.96
C THR A 285 -13.68 3.99 0.01
N ASP A 286 -14.35 2.94 -0.47
CA ASP A 286 -15.25 2.12 0.35
C ASP A 286 -14.50 1.47 1.51
N THR A 287 -13.27 1.00 1.27
CA THR A 287 -12.45 0.36 2.30
C THR A 287 -12.07 1.33 3.41
N PHE A 288 -11.53 2.50 3.06
CA PHE A 288 -11.06 3.43 4.08
C PHE A 288 -12.18 4.30 4.67
N ASP A 289 -13.35 4.38 4.03
CA ASP A 289 -14.59 4.84 4.67
C ASP A 289 -14.97 3.90 5.83
N ARG A 290 -15.04 2.58 5.58
CA ARG A 290 -15.34 1.60 6.65
C ARG A 290 -14.32 1.65 7.79
N VAL A 291 -13.03 1.69 7.47
CA VAL A 291 -11.95 1.77 8.48
C VAL A 291 -12.06 3.05 9.31
N TYR A 292 -12.33 4.19 8.65
CA TYR A 292 -12.50 5.46 9.33
C TYR A 292 -13.71 5.45 10.28
N ASP A 293 -14.87 5.01 9.78
CA ASP A 293 -16.12 4.97 10.56
C ASP A 293 -16.04 3.98 11.73
N SER A 294 -15.35 2.86 11.54
CA SER A 294 -15.18 1.84 12.57
C SER A 294 -14.23 2.26 13.69
N PHE A 295 -13.17 3.04 13.40
CA PHE A 295 -12.11 3.34 14.35
C PHE A 295 -11.81 4.84 14.51
N VAL A 296 -11.33 5.49 13.45
CA VAL A 296 -10.79 6.86 13.53
C VAL A 296 -11.85 7.84 14.04
N ALA A 297 -13.07 7.76 13.50
CA ALA A 297 -14.21 8.58 13.92
C ALA A 297 -14.61 8.35 15.39
N LYS A 298 -14.25 7.20 15.97
CA LYS A 298 -14.53 6.79 17.35
C LYS A 298 -13.33 7.00 18.28
N GLY A 299 -12.28 7.69 17.83
CA GLY A 299 -11.12 8.02 18.65
C GLY A 299 -10.01 6.97 18.70
N ILE A 300 -10.17 5.83 18.01
CA ILE A 300 -9.15 4.78 17.90
C ILE A 300 -8.30 5.08 16.66
N PRO A 301 -7.00 5.41 16.81
CA PRO A 301 -6.16 5.65 15.65
C PRO A 301 -5.87 4.36 14.88
N VAL A 302 -5.64 4.51 13.57
CA VAL A 302 -5.37 3.40 12.66
C VAL A 302 -4.00 3.57 12.02
N ILE A 303 -3.26 2.47 11.92
CA ILE A 303 -2.08 2.32 11.07
C ILE A 303 -2.44 1.34 9.95
N LEU A 304 -2.25 1.76 8.70
CA LEU A 304 -2.15 0.85 7.56
C LEU A 304 -0.73 0.24 7.60
N GLY A 305 -0.60 -0.90 8.29
CA GLY A 305 0.68 -1.52 8.65
C GLY A 305 1.52 -1.94 7.45
N GLU A 306 0.85 -2.24 6.34
CA GLU A 306 1.46 -2.54 5.05
C GLU A 306 0.57 -2.00 3.92
N PHE A 307 1.21 -1.45 2.90
CA PHE A 307 0.55 -1.19 1.63
C PHE A 307 1.51 -1.30 0.45
N GLY A 308 0.94 -1.64 -0.70
CA GLY A 308 1.63 -1.83 -1.97
C GLY A 308 0.65 -2.26 -3.05
N LEU A 309 1.15 -2.99 -4.05
CA LEU A 309 0.33 -3.70 -5.04
C LEU A 309 0.77 -5.16 -5.04
N LEU A 310 -0.17 -6.10 -4.93
CA LEU A 310 0.13 -7.53 -4.74
C LEU A 310 1.02 -8.11 -5.85
N GLY A 311 0.90 -7.62 -7.09
CA GLY A 311 1.75 -8.02 -8.22
C GLY A 311 3.23 -7.69 -8.03
N PHE A 312 3.59 -6.84 -7.07
CA PHE A 312 4.97 -6.50 -6.76
C PHE A 312 5.76 -7.67 -6.17
N ASP A 313 5.10 -8.66 -5.57
CA ASP A 313 5.75 -9.91 -5.13
C ASP A 313 6.45 -10.65 -6.29
N LYS A 314 5.98 -10.43 -7.52
CA LYS A 314 6.67 -10.90 -8.73
C LYS A 314 7.75 -9.91 -9.16
N ASN A 315 7.35 -8.66 -9.40
CA ASN A 315 8.20 -7.49 -9.63
C ASN A 315 7.34 -6.23 -9.82
N THR A 316 7.95 -5.04 -9.73
CA THR A 316 7.25 -3.74 -9.87
C THR A 316 6.80 -3.40 -11.29
N GLY A 317 7.21 -4.18 -12.29
CA GLY A 317 6.87 -3.98 -13.71
C GLY A 317 5.61 -4.74 -14.15
N THR A 318 4.93 -5.43 -13.24
CA THR A 318 3.62 -6.06 -13.49
C THR A 318 2.50 -5.05 -13.70
N ILE A 319 2.68 -3.84 -13.15
CA ILE A 319 1.77 -2.70 -13.25
C ILE A 319 2.47 -1.60 -14.06
N GLU A 320 1.75 -1.04 -15.02
CA GLU A 320 2.21 0.08 -15.85
C GLU A 320 2.58 1.29 -14.96
N GLN A 321 3.61 2.05 -15.34
CA GLN A 321 4.21 3.10 -14.53
C GLN A 321 3.22 4.22 -14.20
N GLY A 322 2.60 4.83 -15.20
CA GLY A 322 1.58 5.86 -15.01
C GLY A 322 0.38 5.37 -14.18
N GLU A 323 -0.08 4.14 -14.40
CA GLU A 323 -1.18 3.54 -13.63
C GLU A 323 -0.80 3.28 -12.16
N LYS A 324 0.40 2.77 -11.91
CA LYS A 324 0.99 2.61 -10.58
C LYS A 324 1.10 3.96 -9.86
N LEU A 325 1.62 4.99 -10.54
CA LEU A 325 1.73 6.33 -9.97
C LEU A 325 0.34 6.88 -9.58
N LYS A 326 -0.67 6.77 -10.46
CA LYS A 326 -2.03 7.19 -10.15
C LYS A 326 -2.60 6.48 -8.92
N PHE A 327 -2.38 5.17 -8.78
CA PHE A 327 -2.80 4.39 -7.62
C PHE A 327 -2.20 4.94 -6.32
N PHE A 328 -0.87 5.11 -6.27
CA PHE A 328 -0.20 5.60 -5.06
C PHE A 328 -0.56 7.06 -4.73
N GLU A 329 -0.76 7.91 -5.74
CA GLU A 329 -1.24 9.29 -5.54
C GLU A 329 -2.62 9.31 -4.88
N PHE A 330 -3.58 8.57 -5.46
CA PHE A 330 -4.96 8.54 -5.00
C PHE A 330 -5.08 7.88 -3.62
N LEU A 331 -4.44 6.74 -3.40
CA LEU A 331 -4.45 6.01 -2.13
C LEU A 331 -3.94 6.90 -0.99
N ILE A 332 -2.76 7.49 -1.15
CA ILE A 332 -2.14 8.31 -0.10
C ILE A 332 -2.98 9.57 0.18
N ASP A 333 -3.51 10.23 -0.86
CA ASP A 333 -4.43 11.36 -0.65
C ASP A 333 -5.64 10.95 0.20
N TYR A 334 -6.26 9.82 -0.12
CA TYR A 334 -7.45 9.36 0.59
C TYR A 334 -7.13 8.95 2.04
N LEU A 335 -6.00 8.28 2.28
CA LEU A 335 -5.53 7.96 3.63
C LEU A 335 -5.27 9.22 4.47
N ASN A 336 -4.68 10.26 3.87
CA ASN A 336 -4.46 11.55 4.54
C ASN A 336 -5.78 12.20 4.93
N GLN A 337 -6.80 12.18 4.06
CA GLN A 337 -8.14 12.71 4.38
C GLN A 337 -8.78 11.96 5.56
N LYS A 338 -8.48 10.67 5.72
CA LYS A 338 -8.98 9.81 6.81
C LYS A 338 -8.08 9.79 8.05
N ASN A 339 -6.98 10.54 8.09
CA ASN A 339 -5.98 10.53 9.16
C ASN A 339 -5.43 9.11 9.48
N ILE A 340 -5.26 8.28 8.44
CA ILE A 340 -4.68 6.94 8.59
C ILE A 340 -3.18 7.04 8.31
N THR A 341 -2.36 6.63 9.28
CA THR A 341 -0.91 6.53 9.08
C THR A 341 -0.60 5.31 8.23
N HIS A 342 0.32 5.41 7.28
CA HIS A 342 0.60 4.32 6.35
C HIS A 342 2.08 3.96 6.30
N MET A 343 2.37 2.66 6.23
CA MET A 343 3.72 2.11 6.22
C MET A 343 3.97 1.30 4.95
N LEU A 344 4.84 1.79 4.06
CA LEU A 344 5.12 1.16 2.77
C LEU A 344 5.70 -0.24 2.99
N TRP A 345 5.18 -1.26 2.31
CA TRP A 345 5.85 -2.57 2.24
C TRP A 345 7.07 -2.48 1.33
N ASP A 346 8.27 -2.75 1.84
CA ASP A 346 9.50 -2.78 1.06
C ASP A 346 10.35 -4.01 1.40
N ASN A 347 10.11 -5.08 0.63
CA ASN A 347 10.86 -6.32 0.68
C ASN A 347 12.30 -6.22 0.12
N GLY A 348 12.79 -5.01 -0.21
CA GLY A 348 14.07 -4.76 -0.88
C GLY A 348 13.92 -4.40 -2.36
N GLN A 349 12.69 -4.38 -2.89
CA GLN A 349 12.41 -4.00 -4.27
C GLN A 349 12.26 -2.50 -4.52
N HIS A 350 12.03 -1.68 -3.48
CA HIS A 350 11.90 -0.23 -3.66
C HIS A 350 13.20 0.48 -3.33
N PHE A 351 13.69 0.36 -2.09
CA PHE A 351 14.96 0.93 -1.67
C PHE A 351 16.11 -0.07 -1.87
N ASP A 352 17.08 0.28 -2.72
CA ASP A 352 18.31 -0.51 -2.88
C ASP A 352 19.16 -0.38 -1.60
N ARG A 353 19.17 -1.45 -0.80
CA ARG A 353 19.80 -1.48 0.52
C ARG A 353 21.34 -1.48 0.46
N LEU A 354 21.93 -1.76 -0.71
CA LEU A 354 23.37 -1.70 -0.92
C LEU A 354 23.81 -0.32 -1.41
N LYS A 355 23.06 0.26 -2.35
CA LYS A 355 23.36 1.58 -2.93
C LYS A 355 22.79 2.75 -2.12
N LEU A 356 21.83 2.47 -1.23
CA LEU A 356 21.10 3.44 -0.42
C LEU A 356 20.36 4.48 -1.27
N THR A 357 19.72 4.01 -2.34
CA THR A 357 18.94 4.81 -3.30
C THR A 357 17.66 4.08 -3.70
N TRP A 358 16.63 4.82 -4.12
CA TRP A 358 15.43 4.21 -4.69
C TRP A 358 15.71 3.61 -6.07
N LYS A 359 15.16 2.42 -6.34
CA LYS A 359 15.21 1.79 -7.67
C LYS A 359 14.26 2.49 -8.65
N ASP A 360 13.13 2.99 -8.16
CA ASP A 360 12.16 3.80 -8.88
C ASP A 360 12.03 5.16 -8.17
N GLN A 361 12.83 6.13 -8.62
CA GLN A 361 12.86 7.47 -8.02
C GLN A 361 11.55 8.23 -8.26
N GLN A 362 10.89 8.00 -9.41
CA GLN A 362 9.64 8.66 -9.76
C GLN A 362 8.50 8.24 -8.82
N LEU A 363 8.39 6.94 -8.53
CA LEU A 363 7.42 6.44 -7.56
C LEU A 363 7.67 7.02 -6.16
N PHE A 364 8.92 7.06 -5.71
CA PHE A 364 9.24 7.65 -4.41
C PHE A 364 8.94 9.16 -4.35
N ASP A 365 9.32 9.93 -5.37
CA ASP A 365 9.07 11.37 -5.41
C ASP A 365 7.58 11.68 -5.41
N LEU A 366 6.78 10.88 -6.12
CA LEU A 366 5.33 10.95 -6.07
C LEU A 366 4.80 10.65 -4.66
N MET A 367 5.17 9.52 -4.05
CA MET A 367 4.73 9.19 -2.68
C MET A 367 5.09 10.31 -1.70
N LYS A 368 6.32 10.84 -1.80
CA LYS A 368 6.82 11.93 -0.96
C LYS A 368 6.04 13.23 -1.14
N ALA A 369 5.64 13.54 -2.37
CA ALA A 369 4.73 14.66 -2.64
C ALA A 369 3.35 14.41 -2.02
N SER A 370 2.82 13.20 -2.18
CA SER A 370 1.50 12.78 -1.68
C SER A 370 1.40 12.84 -0.15
N TRP A 371 2.50 12.73 0.61
CA TRP A 371 2.50 12.96 2.06
C TRP A 371 2.06 14.39 2.46
N LYS A 372 2.16 15.36 1.54
CA LYS A 372 1.85 16.78 1.79
C LYS A 372 0.61 17.26 1.05
N GLY A 373 0.20 16.57 -0.01
CA GLY A 373 -0.95 16.90 -0.82
C GLY A 373 -0.88 16.30 -2.22
N ARG A 374 -1.93 16.52 -2.99
CA ARG A 374 -2.12 15.88 -4.30
C ARG A 374 -1.12 16.32 -5.35
N SER A 375 -0.76 15.38 -6.22
CA SER A 375 -0.01 15.63 -7.46
C SER A 375 -0.96 15.60 -8.65
N ALA A 376 -0.68 16.41 -9.68
CA ALA A 376 -1.41 16.25 -10.94
C ALA A 376 -0.94 14.97 -11.64
N THR A 377 -1.86 14.29 -12.33
CA THR A 377 -1.57 13.10 -13.15
C THR A 377 -2.14 13.29 -14.55
N ALA A 378 -2.04 12.27 -15.39
CA ALA A 378 -2.64 12.27 -16.71
C ALA A 378 -3.33 10.94 -17.03
N ALA A 379 -4.16 10.93 -18.07
CA ALA A 379 -4.82 9.71 -18.55
C ALA A 379 -3.80 8.60 -18.88
N SER A 380 -2.61 8.99 -19.36
CA SER A 380 -1.45 8.12 -19.55
C SER A 380 -0.16 8.95 -19.43
N ASP A 381 0.92 8.30 -19.05
CA ASP A 381 2.32 8.76 -19.16
C ASP A 381 2.96 8.42 -20.52
N LEU A 382 2.22 7.84 -21.47
CA LEU A 382 2.75 7.39 -22.75
C LEU A 382 2.22 8.22 -23.92
N ILE A 383 3.10 8.59 -24.85
CA ILE A 383 2.76 9.25 -26.12
C ILE A 383 3.32 8.39 -27.26
N PHE A 384 2.48 7.55 -27.84
CA PHE A 384 2.85 6.69 -28.96
C PHE A 384 2.74 7.40 -30.32
N LEU A 385 3.80 7.28 -31.12
CA LEU A 385 3.91 7.82 -32.47
C LEU A 385 4.24 6.69 -33.46
N LYS A 386 3.29 6.36 -34.33
CA LYS A 386 3.45 5.25 -35.28
C LYS A 386 4.47 5.62 -36.36
N GLN A 387 5.55 4.84 -36.46
CA GLN A 387 6.61 5.06 -37.44
C GLN A 387 6.04 4.95 -38.87
N GLY A 388 6.36 5.94 -39.70
CA GLY A 388 5.90 6.02 -41.09
C GLY A 388 4.52 6.67 -41.26
N ALA A 389 3.79 6.94 -40.17
CA ALA A 389 2.62 7.80 -40.21
C ALA A 389 3.02 9.28 -40.11
N ASP A 390 2.18 10.17 -40.66
CA ASP A 390 2.36 11.61 -40.47
C ASP A 390 2.13 11.98 -39.00
N ILE A 391 3.18 12.47 -38.34
CA ILE A 391 3.10 12.93 -36.95
C ILE A 391 2.14 14.14 -36.86
N GLN A 392 1.10 13.98 -36.05
CA GLN A 392 0.09 14.98 -35.72
C GLN A 392 0.28 15.53 -34.30
N ASP A 393 -0.51 16.53 -33.93
CA ASP A 393 -0.63 16.97 -32.54
C ASP A 393 -1.15 15.80 -31.69
N ALA A 394 -0.53 15.56 -30.53
CA ALA A 394 -0.92 14.51 -29.59
C ALA A 394 -1.53 15.15 -28.35
N SER A 395 -2.70 14.68 -27.92
CA SER A 395 -3.39 15.22 -26.75
C SER A 395 -3.54 14.19 -25.65
N VAL A 396 -3.41 14.63 -24.41
CA VAL A 396 -3.63 13.84 -23.20
C VAL A 396 -4.46 14.65 -22.20
N THR A 397 -5.43 14.00 -21.56
CA THR A 397 -6.22 14.62 -20.49
C THR A 397 -5.43 14.59 -19.20
N LEU A 398 -5.26 15.75 -18.55
CA LEU A 398 -4.65 15.89 -17.24
C LEU A 398 -5.69 15.74 -16.14
N ASN A 399 -5.35 15.02 -15.07
CA ASN A 399 -6.07 15.12 -13.80
C ASN A 399 -5.33 16.15 -12.95
N LEU A 400 -5.76 17.42 -13.01
CA LEU A 400 -5.04 18.50 -12.36
C LEU A 400 -5.05 18.42 -10.83
N ASN A 401 -6.02 17.71 -10.22
CA ASN A 401 -6.12 17.54 -8.77
C ASN A 401 -5.98 18.87 -7.97
N GLY A 402 -6.56 19.96 -8.52
CA GLY A 402 -6.49 21.30 -7.94
C GLY A 402 -5.18 22.07 -8.21
N ASN A 403 -4.21 21.46 -8.89
CA ASN A 403 -2.94 22.07 -9.28
C ASN A 403 -3.03 22.78 -10.64
N LYS A 404 -1.95 23.49 -10.99
CA LYS A 404 -1.81 24.25 -12.23
C LYS A 404 -0.49 23.93 -12.90
N LEU A 405 -0.54 23.59 -14.19
CA LEU A 405 0.65 23.39 -15.01
C LEU A 405 1.49 24.68 -15.04
N SER A 406 2.76 24.59 -14.68
CA SER A 406 3.69 25.71 -14.58
C SER A 406 4.69 25.73 -15.75
N ALA A 407 5.16 24.57 -16.19
CA ALA A 407 6.06 24.41 -17.32
C ALA A 407 5.99 22.99 -17.89
N ILE A 408 6.56 22.82 -19.08
CA ILE A 408 6.94 21.51 -19.60
C ILE A 408 8.39 21.58 -20.05
N ARG A 409 9.16 20.53 -19.76
CA ARG A 409 10.55 20.40 -20.20
C ARG A 409 10.78 19.17 -21.07
N ALA A 410 11.70 19.31 -22.01
CA ALA A 410 12.33 18.18 -22.71
C ALA A 410 13.81 18.18 -22.30
N GLY A 411 14.21 17.27 -21.40
CA GLY A 411 15.50 17.36 -20.72
C GLY A 411 15.68 18.70 -19.99
N LYS A 412 16.69 19.49 -20.37
CA LYS A 412 16.96 20.81 -19.75
C LYS A 412 16.13 21.94 -20.34
N ASP A 413 15.56 21.74 -21.53
CA ASP A 413 14.92 22.79 -22.31
C ASP A 413 13.48 23.02 -21.87
N LYS A 414 13.15 24.27 -21.51
CA LYS A 414 11.77 24.67 -21.24
C LYS A 414 11.01 24.89 -22.55
N LEU A 415 9.91 24.18 -22.73
CA LEU A 415 9.05 24.29 -23.90
C LEU A 415 8.21 25.57 -23.89
N LYS A 416 7.87 26.07 -25.08
CA LYS A 416 7.10 27.30 -25.28
C LYS A 416 5.62 27.00 -25.51
N LYS A 417 4.76 27.46 -24.61
CA LYS A 417 3.29 27.43 -24.79
C LYS A 417 2.88 28.14 -26.09
N GLY A 418 1.94 27.56 -26.83
CA GLY A 418 1.46 28.01 -28.14
C GLY A 418 2.33 27.60 -29.34
N ARG A 419 3.59 27.20 -29.11
CA ARG A 419 4.49 26.70 -30.16
C ARG A 419 4.75 25.20 -30.03
N ASP A 420 5.12 24.78 -28.83
CA ASP A 420 5.55 23.40 -28.54
C ASP A 420 4.41 22.60 -27.91
N TYR A 421 3.55 23.26 -27.12
CA TYR A 421 2.37 22.66 -26.52
C TYR A 421 1.27 23.70 -26.25
N GLU A 422 0.03 23.25 -26.06
CA GLU A 422 -1.13 24.04 -25.63
C GLU A 422 -1.88 23.33 -24.49
N LEU A 423 -2.53 24.09 -23.62
CA LEU A 423 -3.40 23.55 -22.58
C LEU A 423 -4.75 24.26 -22.68
N SER A 424 -5.81 23.51 -22.96
CA SER A 424 -7.20 23.98 -23.02
C SER A 424 -8.03 23.22 -21.99
N GLY A 425 -8.43 23.90 -20.92
CA GLY A 425 -9.00 23.23 -19.75
C GLY A 425 -7.95 22.29 -19.12
N ASP A 426 -8.25 21.00 -19.14
CA ASP A 426 -7.39 19.90 -18.71
C ASP A 426 -6.73 19.15 -19.87
N THR A 427 -7.04 19.49 -21.12
CA THR A 427 -6.49 18.82 -22.29
C THR A 427 -5.15 19.45 -22.68
N LEU A 428 -4.07 18.70 -22.46
CA LEU A 428 -2.71 19.07 -22.83
C LEU A 428 -2.40 18.53 -24.24
N THR A 429 -2.07 19.42 -25.18
CA THR A 429 -1.75 19.07 -26.56
C THR A 429 -0.29 19.38 -26.87
N PHE A 430 0.50 18.37 -27.21
CA PHE A 430 1.86 18.50 -27.74
C PHE A 430 1.81 18.69 -29.26
N LYS A 431 2.52 19.71 -29.76
CA LYS A 431 2.47 20.07 -31.18
C LYS A 431 3.26 19.09 -32.05
N ALA A 432 2.73 18.77 -33.23
CA ALA A 432 3.37 17.89 -34.21
C ALA A 432 4.81 18.28 -34.52
N ALA A 433 5.11 19.58 -34.60
CA ALA A 433 6.45 20.08 -34.88
C ALA A 433 7.45 19.75 -33.76
N LEU A 434 7.01 19.80 -32.49
CA LEU A 434 7.82 19.35 -31.36
C LEU A 434 8.07 17.84 -31.46
N LEU A 435 7.00 17.06 -31.64
CA LEU A 435 7.07 15.60 -31.68
C LEU A 435 7.99 15.12 -32.82
N LYS A 436 7.86 15.70 -34.02
CA LYS A 436 8.77 15.46 -35.17
C LYS A 436 10.23 15.73 -34.83
N LYS A 437 10.51 16.79 -34.06
CA LYS A 437 11.87 17.11 -33.62
C LYS A 437 12.39 16.06 -32.65
N LEU A 438 11.58 15.65 -31.67
CA LEU A 438 11.97 14.69 -30.64
C LEU A 438 12.20 13.29 -31.22
N THR A 439 11.45 12.90 -32.25
CA THR A 439 11.56 11.58 -32.87
C THR A 439 12.30 11.59 -34.21
N ALA A 440 13.11 12.61 -34.49
CA ALA A 440 13.80 12.77 -35.77
C ALA A 440 14.80 11.63 -36.08
N SER A 441 15.28 10.92 -35.05
CA SER A 441 16.15 9.74 -35.21
C SER A 441 15.44 8.58 -35.91
N GLY A 442 14.11 8.51 -35.78
CA GLY A 442 13.30 7.38 -36.20
C GLY A 442 13.57 6.09 -35.43
N GLN A 443 14.30 6.13 -34.31
CA GLN A 443 14.55 4.92 -33.50
C GLN A 443 13.26 4.45 -32.83
N LEU A 444 13.00 3.14 -32.90
CA LEU A 444 11.86 2.53 -32.19
C LEU A 444 12.12 2.53 -30.68
N GLY A 445 11.06 2.69 -29.90
CA GLY A 445 11.11 2.83 -28.45
C GLY A 445 11.06 4.28 -28.01
N GLU A 446 11.50 4.51 -26.77
CA GLU A 446 11.51 5.81 -26.14
C GLU A 446 12.53 6.74 -26.82
N ASN A 447 12.09 7.93 -27.22
CA ASN A 447 12.90 8.93 -27.90
C ASN A 447 13.15 10.17 -27.03
N ALA A 448 12.22 10.50 -26.12
CA ALA A 448 12.33 11.63 -25.22
C ALA A 448 11.37 11.50 -24.04
N GLU A 449 11.75 12.09 -22.91
CA GLU A 449 10.86 12.35 -21.78
C GLU A 449 10.40 13.81 -21.79
N LEU A 450 9.09 14.02 -21.62
CA LEU A 450 8.49 15.34 -21.44
C LEU A 450 8.01 15.47 -19.98
N VAL A 451 8.67 16.33 -19.21
CA VAL A 451 8.36 16.53 -17.80
C VAL A 451 7.42 17.72 -17.64
N ALA A 452 6.19 17.46 -17.23
CA ALA A 452 5.21 18.48 -16.85
C ALA A 452 5.40 18.88 -15.38
N GLU A 453 5.78 20.14 -15.18
CA GLU A 453 5.97 20.74 -13.86
C GLU A 453 4.67 21.43 -13.42
N PHE A 454 4.33 21.30 -12.14
CA PHE A 454 3.14 21.92 -11.55
C PHE A 454 3.53 22.93 -10.47
N ASN A 455 2.57 23.74 -10.02
CA ASN A 455 2.79 24.68 -8.91
C ASN A 455 2.99 23.98 -7.55
N LYS A 456 2.52 22.74 -7.41
CA LYS A 456 2.61 21.86 -6.24
C LYS A 456 2.55 20.41 -6.71
N GLY A 457 2.90 19.48 -5.82
CA GLY A 457 2.92 18.05 -6.12
C GLY A 457 4.22 17.64 -6.83
N ALA A 458 4.29 16.37 -7.20
CA ALA A 458 5.35 15.85 -8.05
C ALA A 458 5.15 16.27 -9.51
N ASP A 459 6.24 16.26 -10.26
CA ASP A 459 6.19 16.39 -11.71
C ASP A 459 5.62 15.11 -12.35
N TRP A 460 5.02 15.26 -13.53
CA TRP A 460 4.51 14.13 -14.32
C TRP A 460 5.34 13.98 -15.59
N THR A 461 5.86 12.77 -15.85
CA THR A 461 6.68 12.49 -17.04
C THR A 461 5.83 11.83 -18.12
N PHE A 462 6.03 12.23 -19.37
CA PHE A 462 5.50 11.54 -20.53
C PHE A 462 6.63 10.95 -21.37
N ASP A 463 6.56 9.65 -21.66
CA ASP A 463 7.46 8.95 -22.57
C ASP A 463 6.97 9.14 -24.01
N VAL A 464 7.78 9.81 -24.83
CA VAL A 464 7.53 9.93 -26.27
C VAL A 464 8.13 8.72 -26.98
N ILE A 465 7.25 7.83 -27.46
CA ILE A 465 7.62 6.53 -27.96
C ILE A 465 7.33 6.44 -29.46
N THR A 466 8.33 6.14 -30.26
CA THR A 466 8.12 5.78 -31.68
C THR A 466 7.94 4.28 -31.78
N TYR A 467 6.87 3.81 -32.42
CA TYR A 467 6.59 2.37 -32.50
C TYR A 467 6.16 1.91 -33.90
N LYS A 468 6.27 0.60 -34.14
CA LYS A 468 5.55 -0.11 -35.21
C LYS A 468 4.67 -1.18 -34.56
N ALA A 469 3.70 -1.71 -35.32
CA ALA A 469 2.96 -2.88 -34.89
C ALA A 469 3.95 -3.99 -34.45
N PRO A 470 3.82 -4.51 -33.22
CA PRO A 470 4.64 -5.62 -32.77
C PRO A 470 4.44 -6.83 -33.67
N THR A 471 5.47 -7.65 -33.84
CA THR A 471 5.39 -8.87 -34.64
C THR A 471 5.88 -10.06 -33.85
N LEU A 472 5.11 -11.15 -33.90
CA LEU A 472 5.44 -12.43 -33.28
C LEU A 472 5.96 -13.38 -34.37
N ALA A 473 6.88 -14.27 -34.03
CA ALA A 473 7.30 -15.35 -34.91
C ALA A 473 6.83 -16.71 -34.36
N SER A 474 6.60 -17.66 -35.25
CA SER A 474 6.31 -19.04 -34.87
C SER A 474 7.46 -19.64 -34.07
N ALA A 475 7.13 -20.52 -33.13
CA ALA A 475 8.10 -21.16 -32.24
C ALA A 475 7.65 -22.56 -31.85
N GLU A 476 8.61 -23.41 -31.49
CA GLU A 476 8.36 -24.70 -30.87
C GLU A 476 9.06 -24.74 -29.51
N GLY A 477 8.46 -25.42 -28.55
CA GLY A 477 9.03 -25.59 -27.23
C GLY A 477 8.27 -26.62 -26.43
N THR A 478 8.45 -26.58 -25.11
CA THR A 478 7.76 -27.48 -24.19
C THR A 478 6.90 -26.70 -23.21
N SER A 479 5.96 -27.38 -22.54
CA SER A 479 5.16 -26.79 -21.47
C SER A 479 6.00 -26.19 -20.33
N GLU A 480 7.23 -26.67 -20.14
CA GLU A 480 8.16 -26.16 -19.12
C GLU A 480 9.00 -24.96 -19.60
N SER A 481 9.13 -24.79 -20.91
CA SER A 481 10.04 -23.81 -21.52
C SER A 481 9.53 -23.41 -22.90
N PHE A 482 8.55 -22.52 -22.92
CA PHE A 482 8.03 -21.93 -24.15
C PHE A 482 8.11 -20.40 -24.09
N ALA A 483 8.62 -19.81 -25.16
CA ALA A 483 8.70 -18.36 -25.33
C ALA A 483 8.37 -18.03 -26.77
N ILE A 484 7.57 -16.98 -26.96
CA ILE A 484 7.19 -16.46 -28.27
C ILE A 484 8.23 -15.42 -28.69
N PRO A 485 9.04 -15.65 -29.73
CA PRO A 485 9.93 -14.62 -30.26
C PRO A 485 9.10 -13.43 -30.71
N THR A 486 9.42 -12.26 -30.17
CA THR A 486 8.61 -11.05 -30.25
C THR A 486 9.49 -9.86 -30.57
N ALA A 487 9.28 -9.26 -31.75
CA ALA A 487 9.77 -7.93 -32.03
C ALA A 487 8.75 -6.92 -31.48
N PHE A 488 9.01 -6.42 -30.26
CA PHE A 488 8.15 -5.43 -29.60
C PHE A 488 8.05 -4.10 -30.36
N ASN A 489 9.05 -3.80 -31.21
CA ASN A 489 9.03 -2.65 -32.11
C ASN A 489 8.74 -1.30 -31.42
N GLY A 490 9.26 -1.13 -30.20
CA GLY A 490 9.09 0.07 -29.39
C GLY A 490 7.84 0.09 -28.52
N ASP A 491 6.94 -0.89 -28.67
CA ASP A 491 5.72 -1.01 -27.90
C ASP A 491 5.93 -1.74 -26.57
N ARG A 492 4.93 -1.65 -25.68
CA ARG A 492 4.92 -2.27 -24.34
C ARG A 492 3.68 -3.15 -24.20
N LEU A 493 3.88 -4.41 -23.78
CA LEU A 493 2.77 -5.36 -23.57
C LEU A 493 1.97 -4.95 -22.31
N ALA A 494 0.65 -4.83 -22.44
CA ALA A 494 -0.25 -4.50 -21.35
C ALA A 494 -0.85 -5.75 -20.70
N THR A 495 -1.38 -6.66 -21.51
CA THR A 495 -1.99 -7.92 -21.05
C THR A 495 -2.08 -8.95 -22.18
N MET A 496 -2.51 -10.17 -21.85
CA MET A 496 -2.72 -11.27 -22.79
C MET A 496 -4.03 -11.99 -22.50
N GLU A 497 -4.84 -12.21 -23.54
CA GLU A 497 -5.98 -13.13 -23.47
C GLU A 497 -5.59 -14.54 -23.95
N ALA A 498 -6.24 -15.57 -23.40
CA ALA A 498 -6.12 -16.96 -23.86
C ALA A 498 -7.50 -17.66 -23.89
N VAL A 499 -7.90 -18.16 -25.06
CA VAL A 499 -9.17 -18.87 -25.26
C VAL A 499 -8.97 -20.12 -26.11
N TYR A 500 -9.64 -21.22 -25.78
CA TYR A 500 -9.61 -22.41 -26.62
C TYR A 500 -10.31 -22.16 -27.96
N ALA A 501 -9.80 -22.74 -29.05
CA ALA A 501 -10.42 -22.64 -30.38
C ALA A 501 -11.84 -23.25 -30.42
N VAL A 502 -12.12 -24.21 -29.53
CA VAL A 502 -13.44 -24.83 -29.37
C VAL A 502 -14.39 -24.04 -28.46
N GLY A 503 -13.93 -22.91 -27.90
CA GLY A 503 -14.66 -22.09 -26.94
C GLY A 503 -14.24 -22.32 -25.48
N GLY A 504 -14.44 -21.30 -24.65
CA GLY A 504 -14.01 -21.28 -23.25
C GLY A 504 -12.62 -20.65 -23.04
N ASN A 505 -12.39 -20.10 -21.85
CA ASN A 505 -11.12 -19.49 -21.49
C ASN A 505 -10.08 -20.58 -21.20
N ALA A 506 -8.83 -20.35 -21.62
CA ALA A 506 -7.72 -21.26 -21.41
C ALA A 506 -6.81 -20.77 -20.27
N GLY A 507 -6.09 -21.72 -19.67
CA GLY A 507 -5.11 -21.47 -18.63
C GLY A 507 -5.70 -21.06 -17.28
N PRO A 508 -4.82 -20.63 -16.37
CA PRO A 508 -5.18 -20.29 -14.99
C PRO A 508 -6.28 -19.24 -14.90
N GLN A 509 -7.11 -19.31 -13.85
CA GLN A 509 -8.22 -18.37 -13.60
C GLN A 509 -9.19 -18.34 -14.80
N ASN A 510 -9.72 -19.51 -15.15
CA ASN A 510 -10.56 -19.74 -16.33
C ASN A 510 -11.93 -19.03 -16.31
N TRP A 511 -12.27 -18.29 -15.26
CA TRP A 511 -13.43 -17.39 -15.23
C TRP A 511 -13.24 -16.13 -16.09
N THR A 512 -12.00 -15.81 -16.51
CA THR A 512 -11.68 -14.70 -17.43
C THR A 512 -10.74 -15.14 -18.56
N SER A 513 -10.82 -14.48 -19.72
CA SER A 513 -9.89 -14.67 -20.84
C SER A 513 -8.54 -13.99 -20.60
N PHE A 514 -8.51 -12.88 -19.87
CA PHE A 514 -7.30 -12.11 -19.59
C PHE A 514 -6.47 -12.78 -18.49
N LYS A 515 -5.26 -13.17 -18.84
CA LYS A 515 -4.36 -13.91 -17.95
C LYS A 515 -3.59 -12.97 -17.03
N GLU A 516 -3.08 -13.52 -15.94
CA GLU A 516 -2.38 -12.78 -14.92
C GLU A 516 -0.93 -12.49 -15.32
N PHE A 517 -0.57 -11.20 -15.37
CA PHE A 517 0.76 -10.76 -15.75
C PHE A 517 1.82 -11.26 -14.74
N GLY A 518 2.95 -11.75 -15.25
CA GLY A 518 4.04 -12.29 -14.44
C GLY A 518 3.80 -13.72 -13.92
N TYR A 519 2.55 -14.20 -13.90
CA TYR A 519 2.21 -15.57 -13.48
C TYR A 519 1.96 -16.49 -14.68
N ALA A 520 1.16 -16.03 -15.64
CA ALA A 520 0.77 -16.80 -16.82
C ALA A 520 1.53 -16.37 -18.09
N PHE A 521 2.12 -15.18 -18.10
CA PHE A 521 3.01 -14.70 -19.17
C PHE A 521 3.87 -13.54 -18.67
N THR A 522 5.05 -13.35 -19.27
CA THR A 522 5.94 -12.22 -18.96
C THR A 522 6.67 -11.78 -20.24
N PRO A 523 6.67 -10.47 -20.59
CA PRO A 523 7.53 -9.96 -21.65
C PRO A 523 8.98 -9.85 -21.16
N ASP A 524 9.92 -10.37 -21.92
CA ASP A 524 11.34 -10.09 -21.80
C ASP A 524 11.77 -9.21 -22.97
N TYR A 525 11.76 -7.90 -22.74
CA TYR A 525 12.12 -6.91 -23.75
C TYR A 525 13.58 -7.01 -24.19
N ALA A 526 14.48 -7.49 -23.32
CA ALA A 526 15.90 -7.61 -23.62
C ALA A 526 16.17 -8.84 -24.51
N ALA A 527 15.51 -9.95 -24.22
CA ALA A 527 15.57 -11.16 -25.05
C ALA A 527 14.69 -11.07 -26.30
N GLY A 528 13.74 -10.13 -26.36
CA GLY A 528 12.78 -10.02 -27.44
C GLY A 528 11.82 -11.20 -27.46
N THR A 529 11.28 -11.58 -26.31
CA THR A 529 10.36 -12.71 -26.18
C THR A 529 9.19 -12.41 -25.25
N VAL A 530 8.10 -13.16 -25.40
CA VAL A 530 7.04 -13.28 -24.39
C VAL A 530 7.06 -14.71 -23.88
N VAL A 531 7.43 -14.88 -22.61
CA VAL A 531 7.54 -16.19 -21.96
C VAL A 531 6.18 -16.63 -21.45
N LEU A 532 5.80 -17.87 -21.73
CA LEU A 532 4.64 -18.54 -21.13
C LEU A 532 5.19 -19.64 -20.20
N PRO A 533 5.14 -19.45 -18.87
CA PRO A 533 5.74 -20.39 -17.93
C PRO A 533 4.89 -21.66 -17.76
N ALA A 534 5.46 -22.68 -17.11
CA ALA A 534 4.79 -23.94 -16.79
C ALA A 534 3.43 -23.75 -16.10
N ASN A 535 3.31 -22.75 -15.21
CA ASN A 535 2.05 -22.43 -14.54
C ASN A 535 0.89 -22.21 -15.52
N PHE A 536 1.14 -21.56 -16.65
CA PHE A 536 0.11 -21.40 -17.68
C PHE A 536 -0.28 -22.76 -18.28
N PHE A 537 0.70 -23.56 -18.68
CA PHE A 537 0.45 -24.83 -19.38
C PHE A 537 -0.09 -25.95 -18.48
N ASN A 538 0.17 -25.89 -17.17
CA ASN A 538 -0.38 -26.82 -16.18
C ASN A 538 -1.91 -26.76 -16.10
N GLU A 539 -2.51 -25.64 -16.50
CA GLU A 539 -3.96 -25.42 -16.55
C GLU A 539 -4.49 -25.29 -17.99
N VAL A 540 -3.69 -25.67 -18.99
CA VAL A 540 -4.10 -25.74 -20.40
C VAL A 540 -4.20 -27.20 -20.86
N ASN A 541 -5.41 -27.58 -21.29
CA ASN A 541 -5.68 -28.86 -21.90
C ASN A 541 -5.00 -28.97 -23.28
N ASP A 542 -4.75 -30.20 -23.72
CA ASP A 542 -4.30 -30.45 -25.10
C ASP A 542 -5.33 -29.93 -26.11
N GLY A 543 -4.83 -29.32 -27.18
CA GLY A 543 -5.65 -28.66 -28.19
C GLY A 543 -5.09 -27.31 -28.62
N VAL A 544 -5.92 -26.54 -29.30
CA VAL A 544 -5.57 -25.23 -29.86
C VAL A 544 -6.10 -24.12 -28.98
N VAL A 545 -5.22 -23.18 -28.60
CA VAL A 545 -5.55 -21.96 -27.87
C VAL A 545 -5.17 -20.75 -28.71
N ASN A 546 -6.09 -19.81 -28.85
CA ASN A 546 -5.87 -18.52 -29.48
C ASN A 546 -5.52 -17.50 -28.40
N LEU A 547 -4.39 -16.83 -28.60
CA LEU A 547 -3.91 -15.75 -27.76
C LEU A 547 -4.18 -14.40 -28.44
N LYS A 548 -4.46 -13.38 -27.62
CA LYS A 548 -4.46 -11.98 -28.06
C LYS A 548 -3.54 -11.19 -27.14
N LEU A 549 -2.47 -10.65 -27.68
CA LEU A 549 -1.53 -9.81 -26.95
C LEU A 549 -1.93 -8.35 -27.16
N HIS A 550 -2.29 -7.68 -26.06
CA HIS A 550 -2.75 -6.30 -26.05
C HIS A 550 -1.61 -5.38 -25.65
N PHE A 551 -1.30 -4.38 -26.48
CA PHE A 551 -0.20 -3.46 -26.25
C PHE A 551 -0.69 -2.06 -25.86
N TRP A 552 0.15 -1.30 -25.17
CA TRP A 552 -0.18 0.04 -24.67
C TRP A 552 -0.40 1.08 -25.78
N SER A 553 0.17 0.87 -26.98
CA SER A 553 -0.17 1.69 -28.15
C SER A 553 -1.60 1.49 -28.67
N GLY A 554 -2.29 0.43 -28.23
CA GLY A 554 -3.59 -0.01 -28.72
C GLY A 554 -3.51 -1.08 -29.81
N GLU A 555 -2.32 -1.49 -30.25
CA GLU A 555 -2.18 -2.65 -31.14
C GLU A 555 -2.57 -3.96 -30.43
N ILE A 556 -3.17 -4.87 -31.19
CA ILE A 556 -3.51 -6.22 -30.74
C ILE A 556 -2.90 -7.21 -31.73
N VAL A 557 -2.07 -8.14 -31.23
CA VAL A 557 -1.44 -9.17 -32.06
C VAL A 557 -1.99 -10.53 -31.67
N ASN A 558 -2.55 -11.24 -32.65
CA ASN A 558 -3.06 -12.59 -32.46
C ASN A 558 -1.92 -13.61 -32.56
N TYR A 559 -2.03 -14.70 -31.82
CA TYR A 559 -1.10 -15.84 -31.89
C TYR A 559 -1.86 -17.12 -31.60
N THR A 560 -1.44 -18.24 -32.18
CA THR A 560 -2.07 -19.54 -31.91
C THR A 560 -1.05 -20.48 -31.28
N ILE A 561 -1.42 -21.18 -30.22
CA ILE A 561 -0.63 -22.29 -29.67
C ILE A 561 -1.40 -23.59 -29.82
N ALA A 562 -0.69 -24.67 -30.15
CA ALA A 562 -1.17 -26.04 -30.14
C ALA A 562 -0.36 -26.83 -29.11
N LYS A 563 -1.04 -27.34 -28.09
CA LYS A 563 -0.45 -28.16 -27.04
C LYS A 563 -0.79 -29.64 -27.25
N GLN A 564 0.21 -30.51 -27.19
CA GLN A 564 0.05 -31.96 -27.20
C GLN A 564 1.01 -32.59 -26.18
N GLY A 565 0.47 -33.03 -25.04
CA GLY A 565 1.27 -33.44 -23.89
C GLY A 565 2.18 -32.31 -23.45
N ALA A 566 3.49 -32.57 -23.46
CA ALA A 566 4.52 -31.58 -23.14
C ALA A 566 4.96 -30.73 -24.34
N SER A 567 4.58 -31.10 -25.57
CA SER A 567 4.97 -30.36 -26.79
C SER A 567 4.06 -29.16 -27.00
N VAL A 568 4.65 -28.02 -27.35
CA VAL A 568 3.92 -26.79 -27.69
C VAL A 568 4.46 -26.23 -29.00
N THR A 569 3.56 -26.06 -29.97
CA THR A 569 3.85 -25.34 -31.22
C THR A 569 3.07 -24.04 -31.24
N GLY A 570 3.75 -22.94 -31.46
CA GLY A 570 3.17 -21.63 -31.65
C GLY A 570 3.26 -21.15 -33.10
N THR A 571 2.20 -20.53 -33.58
CA THR A 571 2.06 -20.04 -34.95
C THR A 571 1.69 -18.56 -34.92
N ALA A 572 2.53 -17.74 -35.55
CA ALA A 572 2.22 -16.33 -35.78
C ALA A 572 1.05 -16.17 -36.76
N SER A 573 0.25 -15.12 -36.58
CA SER A 573 -0.91 -14.82 -37.43
C SER A 573 -0.55 -14.18 -38.75
#